data_AF-A0A4Q7G9G7-F1
#
_entry.id   AF-A0A4Q7G9G7-F1
#
_cell.length_a   1.000
_cell.length_b   1.000
_cell.length_c   1.000
_cell.angle_alpha   90.00
_cell.angle_beta   90.00
_cell.angle_gamma   90.00
#
_symmetry.space_group_name_H-M   'P 1'
#
loop_
_entity.id
_entity.type
_entity.pdbx_description
1 polymer ?
#
loop_
_entity_poly.entity_id
_entity_poly.type
_entity_poly.pdbx_seq_one_letter_code
_entity_poly.pdbx_strand_id
1 'polypeptide(L)'
;MAPRAYWKGTLKLSLVACPVLLYPASTSVAKTRFHMINKETGNRLKQQMVDAETGDIVEADQKARGYELRKGKYVEIEPEELESVQIESNHTIDIESFVPRDEIDKRYLNHPYYIAPDGKAGADAFAVIRDAMKDQDRVALARIVLTNREHVMAIEPLGKGLLGTTLRYPYELRDEADYFADIKTPKITKDMVELAGHILDSKAAHFDPSKFKDDYEDALKALVRRKAAGKPIEAPEPEERPSNVVSLMDALKQSLKGRSAAKKRSHSTARRQPSRRRAARKAHRSTARARKAG
;
A
#
# COMPACT_ATOMS: atom_id res chain seq x y z
N MET A 1 -11.38 -12.15 -14.59
CA MET A 1 -12.62 -12.39 -13.82
C MET A 1 -12.93 -11.12 -13.05
N ALA A 2 -14.15 -10.59 -13.13
CA ALA A 2 -14.51 -9.41 -12.35
C ALA A 2 -14.31 -9.73 -10.86
N PRO A 3 -13.69 -8.83 -10.06
CA PRO A 3 -13.49 -9.08 -8.64
C PRO A 3 -14.84 -9.35 -7.96
N ARG A 4 -14.89 -10.33 -7.06
CA ARG A 4 -16.11 -10.62 -6.28
C ARG A 4 -16.33 -9.48 -5.29
N ALA A 5 -17.55 -8.93 -5.27
CA ALA A 5 -17.92 -7.93 -4.28
C ALA A 5 -17.80 -8.55 -2.88
N TYR A 6 -17.19 -7.80 -1.96
CA TYR A 6 -17.09 -8.18 -0.55
C TYR A 6 -18.38 -7.85 0.20
N TRP A 7 -19.03 -6.74 -0.19
CA TRP A 7 -20.27 -6.27 0.41
C TRP A 7 -21.16 -5.63 -0.65
N LYS A 8 -22.48 -5.71 -0.46
CA LYS A 8 -23.50 -5.11 -1.33
C LYS A 8 -24.54 -4.42 -0.45
N GLY A 9 -24.95 -3.22 -0.84
CA GLY A 9 -25.97 -2.48 -0.13
C GLY A 9 -26.26 -1.13 -0.78
N THR A 10 -26.67 -0.16 0.01
CA THR A 10 -27.13 1.15 -0.47
C THR A 10 -26.30 2.26 0.14
N LEU A 11 -25.79 3.18 -0.68
CA LEU A 11 -25.22 4.44 -0.22
C LEU A 11 -26.34 5.46 -0.06
N LYS A 12 -26.47 6.02 1.13
CA LYS A 12 -27.50 6.99 1.49
C LYS A 12 -26.86 8.33 1.84
N LEU A 13 -27.39 9.38 1.24
CA LEU A 13 -27.11 10.78 1.56
C LEU A 13 -28.44 11.48 1.81
N SER A 14 -28.82 11.64 3.07
CA SER A 14 -30.13 12.19 3.45
C SER A 14 -31.28 11.45 2.75
N LEU A 15 -31.94 12.06 1.76
CA LEU A 15 -33.05 11.47 0.99
C LEU A 15 -32.61 10.74 -0.29
N VAL A 16 -31.35 10.88 -0.70
CA VAL A 16 -30.82 10.25 -1.91
C VAL A 16 -30.23 8.89 -1.55
N ALA A 17 -30.64 7.85 -2.27
CA ALA A 17 -30.15 6.49 -2.07
C ALA A 17 -29.73 5.87 -3.41
N CYS A 18 -28.56 5.23 -3.45
CA CYS A 18 -28.10 4.50 -4.63
C CYS A 18 -27.51 3.12 -4.28
N PRO A 19 -27.85 2.05 -5.00
CA PRO A 19 -27.23 0.74 -4.82
C PRO A 19 -25.73 0.78 -5.12
N VAL A 20 -24.92 0.17 -4.26
CA VAL A 20 -23.46 0.12 -4.40
C VAL A 20 -22.87 -1.24 -4.03
N LEU A 21 -21.69 -1.50 -4.57
CA LEU A 21 -20.84 -2.65 -4.28
C LEU A 21 -19.53 -2.18 -3.67
N LEU A 22 -19.06 -2.92 -2.66
CA LEU A 22 -17.78 -2.72 -2.00
C LEU A 22 -16.77 -3.79 -2.42
N TYR A 23 -15.58 -3.36 -2.81
CA TYR A 23 -14.47 -4.23 -3.17
C TYR A 23 -13.23 -3.87 -2.36
N PRO A 24 -12.51 -4.83 -1.74
CA PRO A 24 -11.25 -4.53 -1.06
C PRO A 24 -10.25 -3.91 -2.04
N ALA A 25 -9.64 -2.77 -1.67
CA ALA A 25 -8.64 -2.11 -2.51
C ALA A 25 -7.23 -2.70 -2.35
N SER A 26 -7.04 -3.57 -1.36
CA SER A 26 -5.80 -4.32 -1.12
C SER A 26 -6.06 -5.82 -1.13
N THR A 27 -5.08 -6.60 -1.61
CA THR A 27 -5.12 -8.07 -1.59
C THR A 27 -3.78 -8.66 -1.15
N SER A 28 -3.83 -9.77 -0.43
CA SER A 28 -2.64 -10.53 -0.04
C SER A 28 -2.45 -11.81 -0.88
N VAL A 29 -3.21 -11.99 -1.97
CA VAL A 29 -3.26 -13.25 -2.74
C VAL A 29 -1.90 -13.61 -3.36
N ALA A 30 -1.06 -12.61 -3.65
CA ALA A 30 0.25 -12.83 -4.25
C ALA A 30 1.33 -13.36 -3.28
N LYS A 31 1.05 -13.39 -1.96
CA LYS A 31 2.00 -13.85 -0.93
C LYS A 31 2.04 -15.37 -0.91
N THR A 32 3.24 -15.95 -0.90
CA THR A 32 3.42 -17.40 -0.76
C THR A 32 2.90 -17.85 0.60
N ARG A 33 2.02 -18.85 0.62
CA ARG A 33 1.46 -19.46 1.83
C ARG A 33 2.03 -20.86 2.00
N PHE A 34 2.46 -21.17 3.21
CA PHE A 34 2.90 -22.52 3.57
C PHE A 34 1.76 -23.28 4.24
N HIS A 35 1.67 -24.56 3.90
CA HIS A 35 0.89 -25.52 4.68
C HIS A 35 1.81 -26.20 5.67
N MET A 36 1.31 -26.44 6.87
CA MET A 36 2.00 -27.33 7.81
C MET A 36 1.96 -28.75 7.27
N ILE A 37 3.11 -29.40 7.23
CA ILE A 37 3.27 -30.78 6.78
C ILE A 37 3.94 -31.61 7.88
N ASN A 38 3.60 -32.89 7.94
CA ASN A 38 4.37 -33.85 8.72
C ASN A 38 5.73 -34.02 8.03
N LYS A 39 6.82 -33.83 8.79
CA LYS A 39 8.19 -33.85 8.24
C LYS A 39 8.62 -35.22 7.74
N GLU A 40 8.11 -36.30 8.32
CA GLU A 40 8.46 -37.67 7.97
C GLU A 40 7.68 -38.16 6.75
N THR A 41 6.37 -37.88 6.71
CA THR A 41 5.48 -38.40 5.65
C THR A 41 5.27 -37.42 4.50
N GLY A 42 5.57 -36.13 4.68
CA GLY A 42 5.31 -35.06 3.70
C GLY A 42 3.82 -34.66 3.58
N ASN A 43 2.93 -35.32 4.33
CA ASN A 43 1.48 -35.10 4.25
C ASN A 43 1.07 -33.82 4.98
N ARG A 44 0.02 -33.15 4.46
CA ARG A 44 -0.56 -31.95 5.08
C ARG A 44 -1.17 -32.28 6.44
N LEU A 45 -0.84 -31.48 7.45
CA LEU A 45 -1.45 -31.58 8.78
C LEU A 45 -2.85 -30.95 8.78
N LYS A 46 -3.75 -31.57 9.54
CA LYS A 46 -5.06 -31.02 9.91
C LYS A 46 -4.99 -30.57 11.37
N GLN A 47 -5.64 -29.45 11.70
CA GLN A 47 -5.77 -28.98 13.08
C GLN A 47 -7.10 -29.51 13.64
N GLN A 48 -7.06 -29.97 14.89
CA GLN A 48 -8.24 -30.31 15.70
C GLN A 48 -8.24 -29.41 16.93
N MET A 49 -9.42 -28.96 17.34
CA MET A 49 -9.59 -28.24 18.60
C MET A 49 -9.76 -29.27 19.70
N VAL A 50 -9.08 -29.08 20.82
CA VAL A 50 -9.12 -30.00 21.97
C VAL A 50 -9.55 -29.18 23.18
N ASP A 51 -10.49 -29.70 23.95
CA ASP A 51 -10.94 -29.09 25.20
C ASP A 51 -9.77 -29.03 26.20
N ALA A 52 -9.57 -27.85 26.81
CA ALA A 52 -8.41 -27.61 27.66
C ALA A 52 -8.48 -28.33 29.01
N GLU A 53 -9.68 -28.72 29.47
CA GLU A 53 -9.89 -29.41 30.73
C GLU A 53 -10.04 -30.92 30.55
N THR A 54 -10.84 -31.35 29.57
CA THR A 54 -11.11 -32.79 29.36
C THR A 54 -10.07 -33.46 28.45
N GLY A 55 -9.43 -32.71 27.56
CA GLY A 55 -8.52 -33.26 26.55
C GLY A 55 -9.22 -33.94 25.37
N ASP A 56 -10.56 -33.84 25.29
CA ASP A 56 -11.33 -34.41 24.19
C ASP A 56 -11.30 -33.52 22.95
N ILE A 57 -11.41 -34.16 21.77
CA ILE A 57 -11.54 -33.42 20.51
C ILE A 57 -12.93 -32.82 20.42
N VAL A 58 -13.00 -31.52 20.14
CA VAL A 58 -14.25 -30.78 19.97
C VAL A 58 -14.53 -30.58 18.49
N GLU A 59 -15.68 -31.10 18.04
CA GLU A 59 -16.13 -30.98 16.66
C GLU A 59 -16.65 -29.57 16.31
N ALA A 60 -16.88 -29.34 15.02
CA ALA A 60 -17.23 -28.01 14.50
C ALA A 60 -18.49 -27.40 15.13
N ASP A 61 -19.51 -28.24 15.33
CA ASP A 61 -20.86 -27.96 15.81
C ASP A 61 -20.95 -27.84 17.34
N GLN A 62 -19.96 -28.36 18.06
CA GLN A 62 -19.87 -28.29 19.52
C GLN A 62 -19.08 -27.07 20.03
N LYS A 63 -18.68 -26.17 19.14
CA LYS A 63 -17.94 -24.96 19.50
C LYS A 63 -18.87 -23.76 19.61
N ALA A 64 -18.72 -23.03 20.72
CA ALA A 64 -19.35 -21.74 20.92
C ALA A 64 -18.32 -20.62 21.15
N ARG A 65 -18.78 -19.37 21.19
CA ARG A 65 -17.96 -18.23 21.59
C ARG A 65 -18.14 -17.98 23.07
N GLY A 66 -17.04 -17.87 23.83
CA GLY A 66 -17.08 -17.53 25.24
C GLY A 66 -16.45 -16.16 25.52
N TYR A 67 -17.06 -15.36 26.38
CA TYR A 67 -16.44 -14.17 26.96
C TYR A 67 -15.96 -14.46 28.39
N GLU A 68 -14.69 -14.19 28.67
CA GLU A 68 -14.08 -14.47 29.98
C GLU A 68 -14.45 -13.38 30.99
N LEU A 69 -15.29 -13.71 31.97
CA LEU A 69 -15.63 -12.80 33.07
C LEU A 69 -14.55 -12.76 34.15
N ARG A 70 -13.93 -13.92 34.40
CA ARG A 70 -12.83 -14.15 35.36
C ARG A 70 -11.99 -15.30 34.82
N LYS A 71 -10.74 -15.39 35.27
CA LYS A 71 -9.81 -16.45 34.85
C LYS A 71 -10.47 -17.83 34.86
N GLY A 72 -10.66 -18.42 33.68
CA GLY A 72 -11.27 -19.75 33.49
C GLY A 72 -12.79 -19.82 33.65
N LYS A 73 -13.50 -18.68 33.71
CA LYS A 73 -14.98 -18.63 33.71
C LYS A 73 -15.47 -17.85 32.51
N TYR A 74 -16.14 -18.57 31.61
CA TYR A 74 -16.65 -18.06 30.36
C TYR A 74 -18.18 -17.98 30.39
N VAL A 75 -18.73 -16.92 29.81
CA VAL A 75 -20.14 -16.84 29.43
C VAL A 75 -20.22 -17.14 27.95
N GLU A 76 -21.03 -18.15 27.60
CA GLU A 76 -21.34 -18.47 26.22
C GLU A 76 -22.12 -17.32 25.58
N ILE A 77 -21.78 -17.02 24.33
CA ILE A 77 -22.46 -16.04 23.50
C ILE A 77 -22.86 -16.75 22.22
N GLU A 78 -24.17 -16.94 22.05
CA GLU A 78 -24.73 -17.56 20.86
C GLU A 78 -24.61 -16.61 19.65
N PRO A 79 -24.44 -17.14 18.43
CA PRO A 79 -24.47 -16.34 17.20
C PRO A 79 -25.74 -15.47 17.09
N GLU A 80 -26.89 -15.98 17.50
CA GLU A 80 -28.19 -15.33 17.48
C GLU A 80 -28.26 -14.16 18.47
N GLU A 81 -27.65 -14.29 19.65
CA GLU A 81 -27.52 -13.20 20.62
C GLU A 81 -26.63 -12.08 20.06
N LEU A 82 -25.53 -12.45 19.40
CA LEU A 82 -24.65 -11.51 18.69
C LEU A 82 -25.37 -10.81 17.53
N GLU A 83 -26.31 -11.49 16.86
CA GLU A 83 -27.17 -10.91 15.83
C GLU A 83 -28.23 -9.98 16.40
N SER A 84 -28.82 -10.28 17.57
CA SER A 84 -29.82 -9.43 18.22
C SER A 84 -29.26 -8.07 18.68
N VAL A 85 -27.95 -8.00 18.94
CA VAL A 85 -27.22 -6.76 19.25
C VAL A 85 -26.91 -5.95 17.99
N GLN A 86 -26.96 -6.55 16.80
CA GLN A 86 -26.64 -5.85 15.55
C GLN A 86 -27.71 -4.80 15.22
N ILE A 87 -27.27 -3.56 15.19
CA ILE A 87 -28.01 -2.36 14.81
C ILE A 87 -28.72 -2.60 13.46
N GLU A 88 -29.98 -2.17 13.33
CA GLU A 88 -30.91 -2.42 12.20
C GLU A 88 -30.39 -2.10 10.77
N SER A 89 -29.21 -1.48 10.62
CA SER A 89 -28.69 -1.00 9.33
C SER A 89 -27.56 -1.88 8.77
N ASN A 90 -27.83 -3.17 8.55
CA ASN A 90 -26.81 -4.11 8.07
C ASN A 90 -26.37 -3.91 6.58
N HIS A 91 -27.12 -3.11 5.80
CA HIS A 91 -26.93 -3.00 4.35
C HIS A 91 -26.91 -1.55 3.82
N THR A 92 -26.64 -0.57 4.69
CA THR A 92 -26.58 0.84 4.29
C THR A 92 -25.23 1.45 4.65
N ILE A 93 -24.70 2.27 3.75
CA ILE A 93 -23.65 3.24 4.03
C ILE A 93 -24.36 4.59 4.22
N ASP A 94 -24.48 5.05 5.46
CA ASP A 94 -25.16 6.31 5.76
C ASP A 94 -24.14 7.44 5.90
N ILE A 95 -24.18 8.42 4.98
CA ILE A 95 -23.31 9.60 5.04
C ILE A 95 -23.86 10.57 6.08
N GLU A 96 -23.07 10.83 7.12
CA GLU A 96 -23.46 11.69 8.25
C GLU A 96 -22.96 13.13 8.06
N SER A 97 -21.73 13.31 7.55
CA SER A 97 -21.11 14.62 7.44
C SER A 97 -20.03 14.68 6.37
N PHE A 98 -19.58 15.89 6.02
CA PHE A 98 -18.48 16.13 5.10
C PHE A 98 -17.41 16.99 5.77
N VAL A 99 -16.14 16.59 5.64
CA VAL A 99 -14.98 17.27 6.23
C VAL A 99 -13.89 17.50 5.19
N PRO A 100 -13.01 18.50 5.36
CA PRO A 100 -11.76 18.60 4.61
C PRO A 100 -10.90 17.35 4.80
N ARG A 101 -10.13 16.98 3.76
CA ARG A 101 -9.32 15.76 3.76
C ARG A 101 -8.18 15.79 4.78
N ASP A 102 -7.62 16.97 5.02
CA ASP A 102 -6.49 17.23 5.91
C ASP A 102 -6.86 17.22 7.39
N GLU A 103 -8.14 17.36 7.74
CA GLU A 103 -8.64 17.20 9.11
C GLU A 103 -8.63 15.72 9.57
N ILE A 104 -8.60 14.77 8.63
CA ILE A 104 -8.55 13.35 8.95
C ILE A 104 -7.09 12.95 9.22
N ASP A 105 -6.75 12.81 10.50
CA ASP A 105 -5.44 12.29 10.92
C ASP A 105 -5.23 10.88 10.34
N LYS A 106 -4.12 10.71 9.62
CA LYS A 106 -3.73 9.47 8.92
C LYS A 106 -3.66 8.26 9.85
N ARG A 107 -3.45 8.45 11.16
CA ARG A 107 -3.44 7.38 12.16
C ARG A 107 -4.80 6.68 12.28
N TYR A 108 -5.89 7.37 11.97
CA TYR A 108 -7.22 6.79 11.97
C TYR A 108 -7.48 5.88 10.77
N LEU A 109 -6.74 6.03 9.67
CA LEU A 109 -6.97 5.23 8.46
C LEU A 109 -6.65 3.74 8.69
N ASN A 110 -7.55 2.87 8.25
CA ASN A 110 -7.39 1.42 8.37
C ASN A 110 -7.47 0.72 7.00
N HIS A 111 -8.61 0.11 6.65
CA HIS A 111 -8.72 -0.71 5.44
C HIS A 111 -9.40 0.04 4.29
N PRO A 112 -8.76 0.10 3.10
CA PRO A 112 -9.34 0.76 1.93
C PRO A 112 -10.22 -0.20 1.10
N TYR A 113 -11.30 0.36 0.57
CA TYR A 113 -12.30 -0.30 -0.27
C TYR A 113 -12.68 0.59 -1.45
N TYR A 114 -12.79 0.01 -2.64
CA TYR A 114 -13.44 0.66 -3.77
C TYR A 114 -14.95 0.53 -3.65
N ILE A 115 -15.66 1.64 -3.88
CA ILE A 115 -17.12 1.68 -3.94
C ILE A 115 -17.53 2.00 -5.38
N ALA A 116 -18.42 1.18 -5.94
CA ALA A 116 -18.93 1.33 -7.29
C ALA A 116 -20.47 1.18 -7.29
N PRO A 117 -21.20 1.83 -8.21
CA PRO A 117 -22.64 1.65 -8.32
C PRO A 117 -23.01 0.23 -8.75
N ASP A 118 -24.09 -0.31 -8.19
CA ASP A 118 -24.62 -1.63 -8.57
C ASP A 118 -25.68 -1.49 -9.67
N GLY A 119 -25.24 -1.63 -10.91
CA GLY A 119 -26.12 -1.56 -12.08
C GLY A 119 -26.41 -0.13 -12.57
N LYS A 120 -27.41 0.01 -13.45
CA LYS A 120 -27.78 1.30 -14.06
C LYS A 120 -28.68 2.14 -13.15
N ALA A 121 -29.49 1.50 -12.31
CA ALA A 121 -30.34 2.17 -11.36
C ALA A 121 -29.48 2.83 -10.27
N GLY A 122 -29.59 4.14 -10.10
CA GLY A 122 -28.82 4.90 -9.10
C GLY A 122 -27.39 5.30 -9.53
N ALA A 123 -26.96 4.97 -10.75
CA ALA A 123 -25.65 5.39 -11.28
C ALA A 123 -25.52 6.93 -11.38
N ASP A 124 -26.60 7.61 -11.77
CA ASP A 124 -26.63 9.07 -11.84
C ASP A 124 -26.54 9.70 -10.45
N ALA A 125 -27.28 9.18 -9.47
CA ALA A 125 -27.21 9.63 -8.09
C ALA A 125 -25.81 9.42 -7.49
N PHE A 126 -25.19 8.26 -7.75
CA PHE A 126 -23.81 7.99 -7.37
C PHE A 126 -22.82 8.99 -7.99
N ALA A 127 -22.97 9.29 -9.29
CA ALA A 127 -22.12 10.25 -9.98
C ALA A 127 -22.28 11.67 -9.43
N VAL A 128 -23.51 12.10 -9.14
CA VAL A 128 -23.80 13.41 -8.53
C VAL A 128 -23.12 13.54 -7.17
N ILE A 129 -23.23 12.54 -6.30
CA ILE A 129 -22.58 12.56 -4.97
C ILE A 129 -21.05 12.63 -5.14
N ARG A 130 -20.47 11.78 -5.98
CA ARG A 130 -19.02 11.75 -6.26
C ARG A 130 -18.52 13.08 -6.78
N ASP A 131 -19.19 13.66 -7.77
CA ASP A 131 -18.74 14.88 -8.44
C ASP A 131 -18.92 16.11 -7.54
N ALA A 132 -20.01 16.17 -6.77
CA ALA A 132 -20.20 17.21 -5.76
C ALA A 132 -19.09 17.20 -4.70
N MET A 133 -18.71 16.02 -4.19
CA MET A 133 -17.60 15.87 -3.23
C MET A 133 -16.27 16.29 -3.84
N LYS A 134 -16.05 15.97 -5.12
CA LYS A 134 -14.81 16.30 -5.84
C LYS A 134 -14.68 17.80 -6.07
N ASP A 135 -15.75 18.45 -6.49
CA ASP A 135 -15.77 19.88 -6.79
C ASP A 135 -15.62 20.74 -5.52
N GLN A 136 -16.11 20.23 -4.38
CA GLN A 136 -16.01 20.90 -3.08
C GLN A 136 -14.76 20.53 -2.29
N ASP A 137 -13.93 19.61 -2.78
CA ASP A 137 -12.78 19.04 -2.05
C ASP A 137 -13.16 18.59 -0.63
N ARG A 138 -14.13 17.66 -0.56
CA ARG A 138 -14.66 17.11 0.70
C ARG A 138 -14.60 15.59 0.73
N VAL A 139 -14.36 15.08 1.93
CA VAL A 139 -14.46 13.66 2.28
C VAL A 139 -15.73 13.46 3.09
N ALA A 140 -16.52 12.45 2.76
CA ALA A 140 -17.71 12.09 3.52
C ALA A 140 -17.31 11.19 4.70
N LEU A 141 -17.85 11.45 5.89
CA LEU A 141 -17.85 10.51 6.99
C LEU A 141 -19.17 9.77 6.98
N ALA A 142 -19.08 8.45 6.96
CA ALA A 142 -20.23 7.57 6.87
C ALA A 142 -20.13 6.41 7.86
N ARG A 143 -21.27 5.80 8.17
CA ARG A 143 -21.33 4.55 8.93
C ARG A 143 -21.70 3.38 8.04
N ILE A 144 -21.07 2.24 8.27
CA ILE A 144 -21.30 1.00 7.55
C ILE A 144 -21.14 -0.18 8.49
N VAL A 145 -22.00 -1.19 8.37
CA VAL A 145 -21.80 -2.46 9.08
C VAL A 145 -21.05 -3.44 8.17
N LEU A 146 -19.90 -3.93 8.64
CA LEU A 146 -19.09 -4.96 7.98
C LEU A 146 -18.90 -6.14 8.92
N THR A 147 -19.18 -7.37 8.46
CA THR A 147 -18.95 -8.62 9.23
C THR A 147 -19.39 -8.49 10.70
N ASN A 148 -20.58 -7.91 10.92
CA ASN A 148 -21.26 -7.78 12.21
C ASN A 148 -20.75 -6.65 13.13
N ARG A 149 -19.95 -5.70 12.63
CA ARG A 149 -19.56 -4.51 13.39
C ARG A 149 -19.82 -3.24 12.59
N GLU A 150 -20.34 -2.23 13.27
CA GLU A 150 -20.37 -0.87 12.73
C GLU A 150 -18.95 -0.33 12.63
N HIS A 151 -18.66 0.33 11.52
CA HIS A 151 -17.42 1.04 11.26
C HIS A 151 -17.75 2.45 10.79
N VAL A 152 -16.94 3.40 11.23
CA VAL A 152 -16.87 4.71 10.58
C VAL A 152 -16.00 4.58 9.34
N MET A 153 -16.40 5.21 8.24
CA MET A 153 -15.71 5.17 6.95
C MET A 153 -15.55 6.59 6.40
N ALA A 154 -14.31 6.93 6.03
CA ALA A 154 -14.01 8.11 5.24
C ALA A 154 -14.14 7.75 3.75
N ILE A 155 -15.04 8.42 3.03
CA ILE A 155 -15.32 8.17 1.61
C ILE A 155 -14.86 9.38 0.81
N GLU A 156 -14.04 9.15 -0.20
CA GLU A 156 -13.50 10.20 -1.06
C GLU A 156 -13.65 9.88 -2.55
N PRO A 157 -13.74 10.89 -3.43
CA PRO A 157 -13.82 10.67 -4.88
C PRO A 157 -12.53 10.06 -5.44
N LEU A 158 -12.66 8.99 -6.23
CA LEU A 158 -11.52 8.37 -6.91
C LEU A 158 -11.87 8.00 -8.35
N GLY A 159 -11.45 8.85 -9.29
CA GLY A 159 -11.70 8.65 -10.72
C GLY A 159 -13.21 8.58 -11.01
N LYS A 160 -13.69 7.40 -11.45
CA LYS A 160 -15.12 7.17 -11.71
C LYS A 160 -15.88 6.55 -10.52
N GLY A 161 -15.18 6.12 -9.47
CA GLY A 161 -15.75 5.52 -8.27
C GLY A 161 -15.52 6.37 -7.02
N LEU A 162 -15.65 5.74 -5.87
CA LEU A 162 -15.24 6.30 -4.57
C LEU A 162 -14.23 5.35 -3.92
N LEU A 163 -13.35 5.91 -3.08
CA LEU A 163 -12.50 5.18 -2.17
C LEU A 163 -13.06 5.35 -0.75
N GLY A 164 -13.53 4.27 -0.15
CA GLY A 164 -13.93 4.21 1.25
C GLY A 164 -12.80 3.63 2.09
N THR A 165 -12.34 4.34 3.11
CA THR A 165 -11.35 3.83 4.07
C THR A 165 -11.99 3.74 5.44
N THR A 166 -12.02 2.54 6.02
CA THR A 166 -12.50 2.38 7.40
C THR A 166 -11.59 3.14 8.36
N LEU A 167 -12.20 3.73 9.37
CA LEU A 167 -11.50 4.48 10.41
C LEU A 167 -11.42 3.65 11.69
N ARG A 168 -10.30 3.80 12.41
CA ARG A 168 -10.12 3.33 13.78
C ARG A 168 -10.94 4.19 14.73
N TYR A 169 -11.39 3.60 15.82
CA TYR A 169 -11.97 4.38 16.91
C TYR A 169 -10.86 5.04 17.76
N PRO A 170 -11.16 6.15 18.44
CA PRO A 170 -10.18 6.83 19.30
C PRO A 170 -9.51 5.92 20.33
N TYR A 171 -10.25 4.96 20.90
CA TYR A 171 -9.72 4.00 21.89
C TYR A 171 -8.73 2.98 21.30
N GLU A 172 -8.64 2.86 19.98
CA GLU A 172 -7.65 2.00 19.30
C GLU A 172 -6.32 2.73 19.05
N LEU A 173 -6.31 4.06 19.20
CA LEU A 173 -5.12 4.87 19.05
C LEU A 173 -4.40 4.98 20.39
N ARG A 174 -3.08 4.97 20.33
CA ARG A 174 -2.23 5.23 21.50
C ARG A 174 -1.83 6.69 21.53
N ASP A 175 -1.69 7.24 22.73
CA ASP A 175 -1.19 8.60 22.93
C ASP A 175 0.28 8.68 22.49
N GLU A 176 0.62 9.73 21.76
CA GLU A 176 2.00 9.97 21.31
C GLU A 176 2.92 10.43 22.45
N ALA A 177 2.35 11.05 23.49
CA ALA A 177 3.10 11.48 24.67
C ALA A 177 3.77 10.29 25.38
N ASP A 178 3.09 9.13 25.44
CA ASP A 178 3.61 7.89 26.03
C ASP A 178 4.90 7.40 25.36
N TYR A 179 5.16 7.82 24.12
CA TYR A 179 6.33 7.41 23.33
C TYR A 179 7.36 8.51 23.15
N PHE A 180 6.93 9.78 23.13
CA PHE A 180 7.78 10.90 22.75
C PHE A 180 8.18 11.81 23.91
N ALA A 181 7.59 11.66 25.11
CA ALA A 181 7.87 12.53 26.26
C ALA A 181 9.35 12.61 26.65
N ASP A 182 10.10 11.51 26.52
CA ASP A 182 11.52 11.44 26.90
C ASP A 182 12.48 11.94 25.81
N ILE A 183 11.97 12.29 24.62
CA ILE A 183 12.78 12.79 23.51
C ILE A 183 13.17 14.24 23.78
N LYS A 184 14.37 14.45 24.35
CA LYS A 184 14.93 15.78 24.58
C LYS A 184 15.06 16.53 23.25
N THR A 185 14.64 17.81 23.22
CA THR A 185 14.90 18.70 22.09
C THR A 185 16.37 19.17 22.13
N PRO A 186 17.25 18.70 21.23
CA PRO A 186 18.64 19.14 21.22
C PRO A 186 18.73 20.58 20.67
N LYS A 187 19.80 21.30 21.02
CA LYS A 187 20.13 22.57 20.34
C LYS A 187 20.63 22.25 18.93
N ILE A 188 19.81 22.54 17.93
CA ILE A 188 20.15 22.38 16.51
C ILE A 188 20.60 23.74 15.96
N THR A 189 21.75 23.79 15.28
CA THR A 189 22.23 25.02 14.63
C THR A 189 21.64 25.14 13.22
N LYS A 190 21.55 26.37 12.68
CA LYS A 190 21.02 26.62 11.34
C LYS A 190 21.80 25.86 10.26
N ASP A 191 23.13 25.85 10.36
CA ASP A 191 24.02 25.12 9.44
C ASP A 191 23.73 23.61 9.40
N MET A 192 23.34 23.01 10.53
CA MET A 192 22.97 21.59 10.59
C MET A 192 21.68 21.32 9.82
N VAL A 193 20.69 22.21 9.93
CA VAL A 193 19.42 22.09 9.19
C VAL A 193 19.64 22.33 7.69
N GLU A 194 20.45 23.32 7.32
CA GLU A 194 20.79 23.60 5.92
C GLU A 194 21.52 22.43 5.25
N LEU A 195 22.48 21.82 5.96
CA LEU A 195 23.16 20.61 5.50
C LEU A 195 22.20 19.43 5.30
N ALA A 196 21.30 19.22 6.26
CA ALA A 196 20.26 18.18 6.17
C ALA A 196 19.33 18.45 4.97
N GLY A 197 18.93 19.70 4.75
CA GLY A 197 18.11 20.13 3.62
C GLY A 197 18.73 19.75 2.27
N HIS A 198 20.02 20.05 2.07
CA HIS A 198 20.71 19.64 0.83
C HIS A 198 20.69 18.14 0.57
N ILE A 199 20.74 17.32 1.62
CA ILE A 199 20.69 15.86 1.49
C ILE A 199 19.28 15.43 1.09
N LEU A 200 18.25 15.99 1.74
CA LEU A 200 16.85 15.74 1.40
C LEU A 200 16.58 16.08 -0.07
N ASP A 201 17.02 17.26 -0.53
CA ASP A 201 16.89 17.67 -1.93
C ASP A 201 17.64 16.72 -2.88
N SER A 202 18.86 16.32 -2.51
CA SER A 202 19.67 15.41 -3.34
C SER A 202 19.09 13.98 -3.46
N LYS A 203 18.22 13.60 -2.53
CA LYS A 203 17.55 12.30 -2.46
C LYS A 203 16.05 12.40 -2.76
N ALA A 204 15.54 13.59 -3.07
CA ALA A 204 14.14 13.79 -3.43
C ALA A 204 13.82 13.00 -4.70
N ALA A 205 12.69 12.31 -4.68
CA ALA A 205 12.21 11.50 -5.80
C ALA A 205 10.69 11.49 -5.81
N HIS A 206 10.11 11.26 -6.98
CA HIS A 206 8.67 11.01 -7.09
C HIS A 206 8.33 9.63 -6.52
N PHE A 207 7.17 9.54 -5.86
CA PHE A 207 6.61 8.27 -5.43
C PHE A 207 6.29 7.41 -6.67
N ASP A 208 6.94 6.26 -6.76
CA ASP A 208 6.79 5.31 -7.84
C ASP A 208 6.68 3.90 -7.24
N PRO A 209 5.45 3.35 -7.11
CA PRO A 209 5.24 2.07 -6.47
C PRO A 209 5.84 0.91 -7.27
N SER A 210 6.17 1.10 -8.55
CA SER A 210 6.82 0.06 -9.38
C SER A 210 8.25 -0.26 -8.92
N LYS A 211 8.86 0.62 -8.11
CA LYS A 211 10.18 0.40 -7.52
C LYS A 211 10.14 -0.44 -6.24
N PHE A 212 8.97 -0.66 -5.66
CA PHE A 212 8.83 -1.49 -4.46
C PHE A 212 8.92 -2.96 -4.88
N LYS A 213 10.05 -3.58 -4.58
CA LYS A 213 10.26 -5.02 -4.76
C LYS A 213 10.15 -5.72 -3.43
N ASP A 214 9.43 -6.84 -3.42
CA ASP A 214 9.38 -7.74 -2.27
C ASP A 214 10.51 -8.76 -2.42
N ASP A 215 11.73 -8.31 -2.09
CA ASP A 215 12.94 -9.14 -2.24
C ASP A 215 12.84 -10.45 -1.43
N TYR A 216 12.08 -10.42 -0.33
CA TYR A 216 11.80 -11.61 0.47
C TYR A 216 10.92 -12.61 -0.28
N GLU A 217 9.78 -12.18 -0.83
CA GLU A 217 8.88 -13.04 -1.60
C GLU A 217 9.56 -13.61 -2.86
N ASP A 218 10.42 -12.82 -3.52
CA ASP A 218 11.21 -13.26 -4.67
C ASP A 218 12.25 -14.32 -4.25
N ALA A 219 12.99 -14.08 -3.16
CA ALA A 219 13.94 -15.05 -2.61
C ALA A 219 13.23 -16.34 -2.16
N LEU A 220 12.05 -16.22 -1.57
CA LEU A 220 11.23 -17.34 -1.11
C LEU A 220 10.76 -18.19 -2.28
N LYS A 221 10.24 -17.58 -3.34
CA LYS A 221 9.86 -18.28 -4.59
C LYS A 221 11.04 -18.98 -5.23
N ALA A 222 12.22 -18.35 -5.25
CA ALA A 222 13.43 -18.95 -5.75
C ALA A 222 13.86 -20.17 -4.92
N LEU A 223 13.79 -20.06 -3.58
CA LEU A 223 14.07 -21.17 -2.66
C LEU A 223 13.11 -22.34 -2.89
N VAL A 224 11.81 -22.09 -2.98
CA VAL A 224 10.79 -23.13 -3.24
C VAL A 224 11.07 -23.83 -4.58
N ARG A 225 11.37 -23.08 -5.65
CA ARG A 225 11.70 -23.65 -6.98
C ARG A 225 12.99 -24.48 -6.94
N ARG A 226 14.05 -24.02 -6.28
CA ARG A 226 15.32 -24.76 -6.12
C ARG A 226 15.10 -26.08 -5.37
N LYS A 227 14.35 -26.02 -4.26
CA LYS A 227 14.05 -27.20 -3.44
C LYS A 227 13.17 -28.20 -4.18
N ALA A 228 12.17 -27.73 -4.93
CA ALA A 228 11.34 -28.58 -5.79
C ALA A 228 12.15 -29.25 -6.92
N ALA A 229 13.21 -28.60 -7.40
CA ALA A 229 14.12 -29.14 -8.41
C ALA A 229 15.28 -29.99 -7.83
N GLY A 230 15.30 -30.27 -6.51
CA GLY A 230 16.31 -31.10 -5.86
C GLY A 230 17.71 -30.48 -5.76
N LYS A 231 17.86 -29.16 -5.97
CA LYS A 231 19.16 -28.47 -5.90
C LYS A 231 19.52 -28.11 -4.45
N PRO A 232 20.80 -28.20 -4.05
CA PRO A 232 21.24 -27.79 -2.72
C PRO A 232 20.96 -26.30 -2.48
N ILE A 233 20.60 -25.95 -1.25
CA ILE A 233 20.33 -24.58 -0.80
C ILE A 233 21.62 -24.08 -0.14
N GLU A 234 22.32 -23.17 -0.80
CA GLU A 234 23.41 -22.42 -0.18
C GLU A 234 22.82 -21.17 0.48
N ALA A 235 23.15 -20.96 1.75
CA ALA A 235 22.85 -19.69 2.41
C ALA A 235 23.71 -18.61 1.75
N PRO A 236 23.14 -17.44 1.38
CA PRO A 236 23.97 -16.35 0.90
C PRO A 236 24.96 -15.95 2.00
N GLU A 237 26.23 -15.81 1.63
CA GLU A 237 27.26 -15.30 2.54
C GLU A 237 26.86 -13.89 3.03
N PRO A 238 27.03 -13.57 4.31
CA PRO A 238 26.78 -12.23 4.81
C PRO A 238 27.69 -11.25 4.08
N GLU A 239 27.13 -10.32 3.31
CA GLU A 239 27.89 -9.19 2.79
C GLU A 239 28.43 -8.39 4.00
N GLU A 240 29.76 -8.27 4.08
CA GLU A 240 30.42 -7.45 5.09
C GLU A 240 29.95 -6.00 4.92
N ARG A 241 29.10 -5.54 5.84
CA ARG A 241 28.68 -4.15 5.87
C ARG A 241 29.91 -3.29 6.16
N PRO A 242 30.26 -2.30 5.33
CA PRO A 242 31.37 -1.41 5.62
C PRO A 242 31.09 -0.72 6.98
N SER A 243 31.97 -0.97 7.95
CA SER A 243 31.87 -0.52 9.35
C SER A 243 32.19 0.96 9.56
N ASN A 244 32.27 1.74 8.48
CA ASN A 244 32.73 3.11 8.54
C ASN A 244 31.61 4.06 9.01
N VAL A 245 31.34 4.03 10.31
CA VAL A 245 30.67 5.12 11.01
C VAL A 245 31.70 6.24 11.18
N VAL A 246 32.03 6.89 10.07
CA VAL A 246 32.68 8.20 10.10
C VAL A 246 31.66 9.17 10.70
N SER A 247 32.12 10.06 11.60
CA SER A 247 31.35 11.20 12.11
C SER A 247 30.43 11.72 11.01
N LEU A 248 29.11 11.59 11.22
CA LEU A 248 28.08 11.88 10.21
C LEU A 248 28.36 13.22 9.53
N MET A 249 28.85 14.21 10.29
CA MET A 249 29.27 15.51 9.76
C MET A 249 30.40 15.46 8.75
N ASP A 250 31.47 14.71 9.03
CA ASP A 250 32.62 14.60 8.14
C ASP A 250 32.28 13.78 6.90
N ALA A 251 31.52 12.70 7.07
CA ALA A 251 30.99 11.90 5.97
C ALA A 251 30.08 12.73 5.04
N LEU A 252 29.22 13.58 5.61
CA LEU A 252 28.32 14.45 4.86
C LEU A 252 29.07 15.59 4.15
N LYS A 253 30.00 16.26 4.82
CA LYS A 253 30.86 17.30 4.22
C LYS A 253 31.72 16.74 3.09
N GLN A 254 32.25 15.53 3.25
CA GLN A 254 33.08 14.87 2.24
C GLN A 254 32.24 14.39 1.03
N SER A 255 31.03 13.88 1.26
CA SER A 255 30.09 13.47 0.21
C SER A 255 29.61 14.65 -0.66
N LEU A 256 29.39 15.83 -0.07
CA LEU A 256 29.04 17.05 -0.81
C LEU A 256 30.23 17.62 -1.61
N LYS A 257 31.44 17.60 -1.05
CA LYS A 257 32.65 18.05 -1.76
C LYS A 257 32.99 17.17 -2.97
N GLY A 258 32.73 15.86 -2.89
CA GLY A 258 32.97 14.91 -4.00
C GLY A 258 32.08 15.13 -5.23
N ARG A 259 30.82 15.55 -5.05
CA ARG A 259 29.88 15.82 -6.17
C ARG A 259 30.15 17.15 -6.90
N SER A 260 30.72 18.15 -6.23
CA SER A 260 31.10 19.44 -6.83
C SER A 260 32.23 19.32 -7.86
N ALA A 261 33.18 18.40 -7.64
CA ALA A 261 34.30 18.18 -8.55
C ALA A 261 33.90 17.50 -9.88
N ALA A 262 32.83 16.70 -9.89
CA ALA A 262 32.35 16.02 -11.09
C ALA A 262 31.67 16.98 -12.09
N LYS A 263 31.12 18.11 -11.64
CA LYS A 263 30.46 19.10 -12.52
C LYS A 263 31.44 20.07 -13.21
N LYS A 264 32.74 20.06 -12.84
CA LYS A 264 33.78 20.94 -13.42
C LYS A 264 34.67 20.30 -14.49
N ARG A 265 34.41 19.06 -14.92
CA ARG A 265 35.24 18.35 -15.90
C ARG A 265 34.60 18.08 -17.26
N SER A 266 33.58 18.83 -17.66
CA SER A 266 33.00 18.72 -19.00
C SER A 266 33.03 20.00 -19.83
N HIS A 267 34.01 20.90 -19.67
CA HIS A 267 34.29 21.95 -20.65
C HIS A 267 35.80 22.01 -20.93
N SER A 268 36.31 21.08 -21.74
CA SER A 268 37.55 21.32 -22.49
C SER A 268 37.22 21.37 -23.98
N THR A 269 37.40 22.57 -24.52
CA THR A 269 37.24 22.99 -25.90
C THR A 269 38.05 22.13 -26.88
N ALA A 270 37.36 21.34 -27.71
CA ALA A 270 37.96 20.67 -28.86
C ALA A 270 38.24 21.70 -29.97
N ARG A 271 39.48 22.19 -29.97
CA ARG A 271 40.08 23.03 -31.00
C ARG A 271 40.15 22.25 -32.33
N ARG A 272 39.31 22.62 -33.30
CA ARG A 272 39.35 22.11 -34.69
C ARG A 272 40.69 22.46 -35.35
N GLN A 273 41.46 21.46 -35.78
CA GLN A 273 42.52 21.62 -36.77
C GLN A 273 41.97 21.42 -38.20
N PRO A 274 42.49 22.13 -39.21
CA PRO A 274 42.04 22.01 -40.60
C PRO A 274 42.78 20.90 -41.33
N SER A 275 42.05 19.96 -41.94
CA SER A 275 42.63 18.94 -42.82
C SER A 275 42.83 19.48 -44.25
N ARG A 276 44.07 19.34 -44.72
CA ARG A 276 44.60 19.75 -46.03
C ARG A 276 43.83 19.17 -47.22
N ARG A 277 43.63 20.04 -48.21
CA ARG A 277 43.32 19.75 -49.63
C ARG A 277 44.30 18.75 -50.24
N ARG A 278 43.78 17.81 -51.03
CA ARG A 278 44.49 17.23 -52.19
C ARG A 278 43.51 16.94 -53.34
N ALA A 279 43.67 17.71 -54.42
CA ALA A 279 43.10 17.50 -55.77
C ALA A 279 43.87 16.35 -56.49
N ALA A 280 43.49 15.76 -57.62
CA ALA A 280 42.28 15.61 -58.45
C ALA A 280 42.63 14.58 -59.56
N ARG A 281 41.63 13.90 -60.16
CA ARG A 281 41.56 13.43 -61.58
C ARG A 281 40.23 12.65 -61.77
N LYS A 282 39.21 13.19 -62.46
CA LYS A 282 38.83 13.08 -63.91
C LYS A 282 38.84 11.62 -64.43
N ALA A 283 37.86 11.07 -65.15
CA ALA A 283 36.63 11.57 -65.80
C ALA A 283 35.77 10.36 -66.27
N HIS A 284 34.44 10.50 -66.43
CA HIS A 284 33.72 10.29 -67.71
C HIS A 284 32.22 10.64 -67.63
N ARG A 285 31.71 11.23 -68.74
CA ARG A 285 30.31 11.53 -69.14
C ARG A 285 29.46 10.24 -69.14
N SER A 286 28.12 10.23 -69.05
CA SER A 286 27.14 10.92 -69.92
C SER A 286 25.67 10.70 -69.45
N THR A 287 24.78 11.69 -69.72
CA THR A 287 23.34 11.62 -70.18
C THR A 287 22.36 10.67 -69.46
N ALA A 288 21.10 10.96 -69.11
CA ALA A 288 20.01 11.80 -69.64
C ALA A 288 18.91 11.90 -68.52
N ARG A 289 18.28 13.06 -68.26
CA ARG A 289 16.96 13.55 -68.75
C ARG A 289 15.69 12.81 -68.24
N ALA A 290 14.84 13.58 -67.53
CA ALA A 290 13.37 13.48 -67.37
C ALA A 290 12.80 12.28 -66.56
N ARG A 291 11.67 12.33 -65.84
CA ARG A 291 10.56 13.31 -65.70
C ARG A 291 9.77 12.98 -64.41
N LYS A 292 8.97 13.95 -63.97
CA LYS A 292 7.91 13.90 -62.94
C LYS A 292 6.85 12.80 -63.13
N ALA A 293 6.17 12.55 -62.00
CA ALA A 293 4.72 12.36 -61.79
C ALA A 293 4.24 10.94 -61.49
N GLY A 294 3.44 10.87 -60.42
CA GLY A 294 2.85 9.70 -59.79
C GLY A 294 2.73 9.98 -58.30
#